data_AF-A0AAD7NDA0-F1
#
_entry.id   AF-A0AAD7NDA0-F1
#
_cell.length_a   1.000
_cell.length_b   1.000
_cell.length_c   1.000
_cell.angle_alpha   90.00
_cell.angle_beta   90.00
_cell.angle_gamma   90.00
#
_symmetry.space_group_name_H-M   'P 1'
#
loop_
_entity.id
_entity.type
_entity.pdbx_description
1 polymer ?
#
loop_
_entity_poly.entity_id
_entity_poly.type
_entity_poly.pdbx_seq_one_letter_code
_entity_poly.pdbx_strand_id
1 'polypeptide(L)'
;MRSFFLYLPDPQAGKCCLTENERAFRKALSLVPEGERTAWVKAKKEAMTARVKHAEECKTWIEAMTQDRWDELEDIRQKRRNEISDKLDELGFVEELDYLDSLQGQYGLRPALRMFDEHPDVKVSKPLTQRSWKNIEERLVEYMHEVRAHKTAADRLRVVRDREKVAISSWVQFRLRYPAEKLLPSGTDILSWQKIKAIIELPSSVPTKAQDDVATPPTASPDEEDGEFDEFGFFRIMPKPTIITTISPASFTRVFESMSGFISQWEDKRIRQLGASSMVGTELQDILFSFAPASTHLKELQLAACVFTCEDKSCLHRWMNNYDGFYPMMFYPEFLHHPCNTVKSGHETAADKNVPLNPSFKAPHFPFPYCQRTEWSKDSLFFDGKASRAVKKLLDACGLDYRTMTTKVMDELDPWFVCLKCSYGAKCDGQRPRKVMPWRNAVQHCMLVHWGDGAVTWERIAEESAAEARMLSTTRSISSDVWRCAHCRDSPKEREGKKTEQLMKTHLSDSHDIVGAERGRDYFEAVDCPPPRKASVQMTPKAAEAEG
;
A
#
# COMPACT_ATOMS: atom_id res chain seq x y z
N MET A 1 33.89 -5.31 -24.04
CA MET A 1 33.30 -6.62 -23.68
C MET A 1 33.14 -7.47 -24.94
N ARG A 2 34.25 -8.05 -25.41
CA ARG A 2 34.26 -9.14 -26.38
C ARG A 2 34.99 -10.30 -25.70
N SER A 3 34.41 -11.50 -25.82
CA SER A 3 34.90 -12.79 -25.32
C SER A 3 34.97 -13.00 -23.80
N PHE A 4 33.81 -13.25 -23.20
CA PHE A 4 33.68 -14.23 -22.12
C PHE A 4 32.81 -15.39 -22.65
N PHE A 5 33.31 -16.08 -23.67
CA PHE A 5 32.87 -17.45 -23.92
C PHE A 5 33.80 -18.33 -23.10
N LEU A 6 33.33 -18.71 -21.91
CA LEU A 6 33.71 -19.99 -21.35
C LEU A 6 33.47 -21.01 -22.47
N TYR A 7 34.52 -21.69 -22.89
CA TYR A 7 34.40 -22.92 -23.66
C TYR A 7 33.65 -23.90 -22.76
N LEU A 8 32.31 -23.86 -22.77
CA LEU A 8 31.52 -25.00 -22.38
C LEU A 8 31.89 -26.08 -23.38
N PRO A 9 32.52 -27.20 -22.97
CA PRO A 9 32.76 -28.28 -23.90
C PRO A 9 31.40 -28.68 -24.46
N ASP A 10 31.31 -28.77 -25.79
CA ASP A 10 30.11 -29.24 -26.48
C ASP A 10 29.58 -30.50 -25.75
N PRO A 11 28.32 -30.51 -25.28
CA PRO A 11 27.76 -31.65 -24.56
C PRO A 11 27.71 -32.93 -25.41
N GLN A 12 27.85 -32.83 -26.74
CA GLN A 12 28.09 -33.99 -27.62
C GLN A 12 29.57 -34.44 -27.63
N ALA A 13 30.53 -33.53 -27.55
CA ALA A 13 31.96 -33.86 -27.50
C ALA A 13 32.33 -34.69 -26.25
N GLY A 14 31.65 -34.47 -25.12
CA GLY A 14 31.80 -35.28 -23.90
C GLY A 14 31.26 -36.72 -24.00
N LYS A 15 30.32 -37.01 -24.91
CA LYS A 15 29.73 -38.35 -25.08
C LYS A 15 30.54 -39.26 -26.02
N CYS A 16 31.15 -38.70 -27.05
CA CYS A 16 31.99 -39.46 -27.99
C CYS A 16 33.32 -39.94 -27.36
N CYS A 17 33.95 -39.11 -26.54
CA CYS A 17 35.23 -39.47 -25.92
C CYS A 17 35.11 -40.55 -24.83
N LEU A 18 33.98 -40.64 -24.13
CA LEU A 18 33.74 -41.70 -23.13
C LEU A 18 33.51 -43.08 -23.77
N THR A 19 32.77 -43.14 -24.88
CA THR A 19 32.48 -44.40 -25.60
C THR A 19 33.70 -44.96 -26.33
N GLU A 20 34.56 -44.09 -26.89
CA GLU A 20 35.84 -44.51 -27.48
C GLU A 20 36.83 -45.00 -26.43
N ASN A 21 36.95 -44.30 -25.30
CA ASN A 21 37.81 -44.71 -24.19
C ASN A 21 37.35 -46.02 -23.56
N GLU A 22 36.04 -46.24 -23.41
CA GLU A 22 35.48 -47.50 -22.94
C GLU A 22 35.80 -48.65 -23.91
N ARG A 23 35.61 -48.43 -25.21
CA ARG A 23 35.94 -49.43 -26.25
C ARG A 23 37.43 -49.76 -26.26
N ALA A 24 38.30 -48.75 -26.15
CA ALA A 24 39.75 -48.93 -26.06
C ALA A 24 40.15 -49.68 -24.78
N PHE A 25 39.52 -49.38 -23.65
CA PHE A 25 39.74 -50.08 -22.39
C PHE A 25 39.35 -51.56 -22.48
N ARG A 26 38.17 -51.87 -23.03
CA ARG A 26 37.69 -53.25 -23.25
C ARG A 26 38.61 -54.03 -24.17
N LYS A 27 39.06 -53.41 -25.27
CA LYS A 27 40.03 -54.02 -26.20
C LYS A 27 41.36 -54.30 -25.49
N ALA A 28 41.89 -53.34 -24.75
CA ALA A 28 43.13 -53.53 -24.00
C ALA A 28 43.02 -54.63 -22.93
N LEU A 29 41.87 -54.73 -22.23
CA LEU A 29 41.62 -55.78 -21.24
C LEU A 29 41.54 -57.19 -21.87
N SER A 30 40.97 -57.32 -23.08
CA SER A 30 40.88 -58.60 -23.79
C SER A 30 42.24 -59.19 -24.19
N LEU A 31 43.28 -58.35 -24.27
CA LEU A 31 44.65 -58.74 -24.60
C LEU A 31 45.49 -59.12 -23.37
N VAL A 32 44.96 -58.94 -22.15
CA VAL A 32 45.66 -59.27 -20.89
C VAL A 32 45.32 -60.71 -20.45
N PRO A 33 46.32 -61.55 -20.11
CA PRO A 33 46.12 -62.90 -19.59
C PRO A 33 45.22 -62.92 -18.35
N GLU A 34 44.37 -63.95 -18.23
CA GLU A 34 43.28 -63.99 -17.24
C GLU A 34 43.75 -63.89 -15.78
N GLY A 35 44.90 -64.49 -15.44
CA GLY A 35 45.50 -64.41 -14.11
C GLY A 35 46.06 -63.03 -13.73
N GLU A 36 46.27 -62.13 -14.71
CA GLU A 36 46.90 -60.81 -14.52
C GLU A 36 45.91 -59.64 -14.69
N ARG A 37 44.68 -59.92 -15.14
CA ARG A 37 43.65 -58.89 -15.40
C ARG A 37 43.33 -58.05 -14.17
N THR A 38 43.26 -58.67 -12.99
CA THR A 38 42.97 -57.97 -11.72
C THR A 38 44.06 -56.96 -11.36
N ALA A 39 45.33 -57.35 -11.49
CA ALA A 39 46.48 -56.49 -11.28
C ALA A 39 46.53 -55.36 -12.32
N TRP A 40 46.23 -55.64 -13.60
CA TRP A 40 46.18 -54.65 -14.67
C TRP A 40 45.05 -53.62 -14.47
N VAL A 41 43.84 -54.05 -14.11
CA VAL A 41 42.72 -53.15 -13.79
C VAL A 41 43.05 -52.29 -12.58
N LYS A 42 43.67 -52.86 -11.54
CA LYS A 42 44.13 -52.11 -10.37
C LYS A 42 45.13 -51.02 -10.77
N ALA A 43 46.15 -51.36 -11.56
CA ALA A 43 47.14 -50.39 -12.06
C ALA A 43 46.52 -49.30 -12.94
N LYS A 44 45.55 -49.63 -13.81
CA LYS A 44 44.82 -48.64 -14.62
C LYS A 44 43.95 -47.73 -13.76
N LYS A 45 43.30 -48.26 -12.72
CA LYS A 45 42.52 -47.47 -11.76
C LYS A 45 43.43 -46.51 -10.99
N GLU A 46 44.57 -46.98 -10.50
CA GLU A 46 45.58 -46.15 -9.83
C GLU A 46 46.10 -45.03 -10.74
N ALA A 47 46.42 -45.35 -12.00
CA ALA A 47 46.84 -44.36 -13.00
C ALA A 47 45.74 -43.34 -13.33
N MET A 48 44.47 -43.76 -13.40
CA MET A 48 43.33 -42.86 -13.59
C MET A 48 43.14 -41.94 -12.38
N THR A 49 43.16 -42.49 -11.16
CA THR A 49 43.07 -41.70 -9.92
C THR A 49 44.19 -40.66 -9.86
N ALA A 50 45.42 -41.03 -10.21
CA ALA A 50 46.53 -40.09 -10.28
C ALA A 50 46.31 -38.96 -11.30
N ARG A 51 45.74 -39.28 -12.48
CA ARG A 51 45.39 -38.27 -13.51
C ARG A 51 44.25 -37.35 -13.08
N VAL A 52 43.23 -37.88 -12.41
CA VAL A 52 42.11 -37.07 -11.87
C VAL A 52 42.62 -36.14 -10.78
N LYS A 53 43.41 -36.65 -9.83
CA LYS A 53 44.03 -35.84 -8.78
C LYS A 53 44.89 -34.72 -9.37
N HIS A 54 45.72 -35.02 -10.36
CA HIS A 54 46.52 -34.00 -11.03
C HIS A 54 45.65 -32.98 -11.80
N ALA A 55 44.55 -33.41 -12.43
CA ALA A 55 43.62 -32.50 -13.09
C ALA A 55 42.91 -31.56 -12.09
N GLU A 56 42.58 -32.05 -10.89
CA GLU A 56 42.05 -31.23 -9.79
C GLU A 56 43.08 -30.22 -9.28
N GLU A 57 44.36 -30.63 -9.16
CA GLU A 57 45.48 -29.73 -8.84
C GLU A 57 45.64 -28.65 -9.93
N CYS A 58 45.59 -29.01 -11.22
CA CYS A 58 45.63 -28.07 -12.34
C CYS A 58 44.43 -27.12 -12.34
N LYS A 59 43.22 -27.61 -12.04
CA LYS A 59 42.01 -26.78 -11.96
C LYS A 59 42.14 -25.76 -10.84
N THR A 60 42.52 -26.21 -9.64
CA THR A 60 42.77 -25.33 -8.49
C THR A 60 43.84 -24.29 -8.81
N TRP A 61 44.91 -24.68 -9.48
CA TRP A 61 45.96 -23.75 -9.91
C TRP A 61 45.46 -22.71 -10.93
N ILE A 62 44.63 -23.10 -11.91
CA ILE A 62 44.03 -22.14 -12.87
C ILE A 62 43.06 -21.18 -12.16
N GLU A 63 42.25 -21.69 -11.24
CA GLU A 63 41.33 -20.86 -10.44
C GLU A 63 42.11 -19.85 -9.60
N ALA A 64 43.17 -20.29 -8.92
CA ALA A 64 44.07 -19.41 -8.15
C ALA A 64 44.75 -18.35 -9.05
N MET A 65 45.36 -18.76 -10.16
CA MET A 65 45.98 -17.82 -11.12
C MET A 65 44.99 -16.80 -11.70
N THR A 66 43.74 -17.21 -11.91
CA THR A 66 42.68 -16.33 -12.40
C THR A 66 42.25 -15.33 -11.34
N GLN A 67 42.15 -15.78 -10.08
CA GLN A 67 41.87 -14.93 -8.94
C GLN A 67 43.00 -13.92 -8.71
N ASP A 68 44.26 -14.38 -8.68
CA ASP A 68 45.45 -13.51 -8.53
C ASP A 68 45.47 -12.42 -9.61
N ARG A 69 45.19 -12.78 -10.86
CA ARG A 69 45.09 -11.82 -11.96
C ARG A 69 43.92 -10.86 -11.80
N TRP A 70 42.79 -11.34 -11.30
CA TRP A 70 41.62 -10.49 -11.06
C TRP A 70 41.92 -9.47 -9.95
N ASP A 71 42.54 -9.90 -8.85
CA ASP A 71 42.98 -9.06 -7.74
C ASP A 71 44.00 -8.02 -8.22
N GLU A 72 45.00 -8.41 -9.01
CA GLU A 72 45.97 -7.47 -9.60
C GLU A 72 45.29 -6.39 -10.46
N LEU A 73 44.34 -6.79 -11.31
CA LEU A 73 43.61 -5.85 -12.16
C LEU A 73 42.69 -4.93 -11.34
N GLU A 74 42.10 -5.43 -10.27
CA GLU A 74 41.24 -4.65 -9.38
C GLU A 74 42.06 -3.63 -8.57
N ASP A 75 43.23 -4.02 -8.07
CA ASP A 75 44.19 -3.13 -7.43
C ASP A 75 44.58 -1.96 -8.34
N ILE A 76 44.82 -2.24 -9.63
CA ILE A 76 45.14 -1.19 -10.61
C ILE A 76 43.93 -0.27 -10.84
N ARG A 77 42.72 -0.82 -10.92
CA ARG A 77 41.49 -0.02 -11.08
C ARG A 77 41.24 0.86 -9.86
N GLN A 78 41.41 0.33 -8.66
CA GLN A 78 41.19 1.06 -7.41
C GLN A 78 42.21 2.20 -7.25
N LYS A 79 43.49 1.95 -7.54
CA LYS A 79 44.52 3.01 -7.53
C LYS A 79 44.19 4.12 -8.54
N ARG A 80 43.83 3.73 -9.77
CA ARG A 80 43.42 4.68 -10.80
C ARG A 80 42.18 5.48 -10.38
N ARG A 81 41.17 4.82 -9.80
CA ARG A 81 39.95 5.45 -9.29
C ARG A 81 40.31 6.53 -8.27
N ASN A 82 41.11 6.20 -7.28
CA ASN A 82 41.52 7.14 -6.23
C ASN A 82 42.31 8.32 -6.82
N GLU A 83 43.28 8.08 -7.72
CA GLU A 83 44.03 9.15 -8.40
C GLU A 83 43.12 10.08 -9.24
N ILE A 84 42.06 9.54 -9.83
CA ILE A 84 41.05 10.34 -10.55
C ILE A 84 40.19 11.12 -9.56
N SER A 85 39.76 10.52 -8.45
CA SER A 85 38.99 11.19 -7.40
C SER A 85 39.76 12.38 -6.83
N ASP A 86 41.05 12.21 -6.48
CA ASP A 86 41.89 13.29 -5.93
C ASP A 86 41.96 14.48 -6.90
N LYS A 87 42.09 14.21 -8.20
CA LYS A 87 42.13 15.27 -9.22
C LYS A 87 40.78 15.96 -9.42
N LEU A 88 39.67 15.25 -9.25
CA LEU A 88 38.32 15.84 -9.31
C LEU A 88 38.00 16.64 -8.05
N ASP A 89 38.49 16.21 -6.88
CA ASP A 89 38.48 16.96 -5.62
C ASP A 89 39.23 18.28 -5.79
N GLU A 90 40.46 18.27 -6.32
CA GLU A 90 41.23 19.48 -6.64
C GLU A 90 40.48 20.46 -7.57
N LEU A 91 39.57 19.95 -8.41
CA LEU A 91 38.70 20.74 -9.30
C LEU A 91 37.38 21.20 -8.65
N GLY A 92 37.14 20.83 -7.38
CA GLY A 92 35.99 21.25 -6.59
C GLY A 92 34.76 20.35 -6.69
N PHE A 93 34.93 19.07 -7.03
CA PHE A 93 33.82 18.10 -7.14
C PHE A 93 33.66 17.17 -5.93
N VAL A 94 34.18 17.57 -4.75
CA VAL A 94 34.10 16.79 -3.50
C VAL A 94 32.68 16.33 -3.19
N GLU A 95 31.71 17.26 -3.21
CA GLU A 95 30.32 16.93 -2.87
C GLU A 95 29.66 15.94 -3.86
N GLU A 96 30.10 15.95 -5.12
CA GLU A 96 29.61 15.01 -6.14
C GLU A 96 30.23 13.62 -5.95
N LEU A 97 31.51 13.55 -5.57
CA LEU A 97 32.19 12.30 -5.25
C LEU A 97 31.60 11.65 -3.99
N ASP A 98 31.41 12.42 -2.92
CA ASP A 98 30.75 11.97 -1.69
C ASP A 98 29.33 11.44 -1.98
N TYR A 99 28.59 12.13 -2.85
CA TYR A 99 27.27 11.69 -3.29
C TYR A 99 27.34 10.36 -4.04
N LEU A 100 28.27 10.18 -4.97
CA LEU A 100 28.44 8.90 -5.70
C LEU A 100 28.82 7.76 -4.75
N ASP A 101 29.71 8.01 -3.78
CA ASP A 101 30.11 7.03 -2.77
C ASP A 101 28.91 6.63 -1.89
N SER A 102 28.03 7.58 -1.53
CA SER A 102 26.80 7.28 -0.78
C SER A 102 25.80 6.40 -1.54
N LEU A 103 25.92 6.33 -2.88
CA LEU A 103 25.09 5.48 -3.73
C LEU A 103 25.69 4.07 -3.89
N GLN A 104 26.98 3.88 -3.60
CA GLN A 104 27.64 2.58 -3.69
C GLN A 104 27.06 1.64 -2.61
N GLY A 105 26.42 0.54 -3.04
CA GLY A 105 25.81 -0.45 -2.14
C GLY A 105 24.28 -0.42 -2.06
N GLN A 106 23.60 0.50 -2.77
CA GLN A 106 22.14 0.46 -2.89
C GLN A 106 21.70 -0.65 -3.86
N TYR A 107 21.40 -1.84 -3.33
CA TYR A 107 20.83 -2.95 -4.09
C TYR A 107 19.35 -2.67 -4.42
N GLY A 108 19.01 -2.56 -5.72
CA GLY A 108 17.61 -2.66 -6.20
C GLY A 108 17.07 -1.47 -6.99
N LEU A 109 17.63 -0.26 -6.83
CA LEU A 109 17.26 0.92 -7.65
C LEU A 109 18.54 1.56 -8.18
N ARG A 110 18.90 1.21 -9.40
CA ARG A 110 20.05 1.83 -10.07
C ARG A 110 19.67 3.28 -10.40
N PRO A 111 20.40 4.28 -9.90
CA PRO A 111 20.19 5.66 -10.33
C PRO A 111 20.26 5.74 -11.86
N ALA A 112 19.60 6.74 -12.46
CA ALA A 112 19.80 7.08 -13.87
C ALA A 112 21.20 7.72 -14.12
N LEU A 113 22.18 7.34 -13.29
CA LEU A 113 23.58 7.71 -13.36
C LEU A 113 24.41 6.43 -13.44
N ARG A 114 25.48 6.50 -14.24
CA ARG A 114 26.53 5.50 -14.19
C ARG A 114 27.27 5.63 -12.85
N MET A 115 27.61 4.51 -12.21
CA MET A 115 28.47 4.53 -11.02
C MET A 115 29.90 4.90 -11.38
N PHE A 116 30.61 5.52 -10.45
CA PHE A 116 31.97 6.00 -10.68
C PHE A 116 32.91 4.88 -11.16
N ASP A 117 32.88 3.73 -10.47
CA ASP A 117 33.71 2.56 -10.77
C ASP A 117 33.38 1.89 -12.10
N GLU A 118 32.20 2.17 -12.65
CA GLU A 118 31.75 1.62 -13.93
C GLU A 118 32.05 2.57 -15.10
N HIS A 119 32.50 3.80 -14.81
CA HIS A 119 32.80 4.82 -15.81
C HIS A 119 33.91 4.34 -16.77
N PRO A 120 33.73 4.44 -18.11
CA PRO A 120 34.69 3.89 -19.08
C PRO A 120 36.12 4.38 -18.90
N ASP A 121 36.30 5.63 -18.46
CA ASP A 121 37.62 6.25 -18.24
C ASP A 121 38.22 5.93 -16.86
N VAL A 122 37.40 5.45 -15.91
CA VAL A 122 37.78 5.10 -14.53
C VAL A 122 38.12 3.61 -14.43
N LYS A 123 37.29 2.71 -14.96
CA LYS A 123 37.47 1.24 -14.85
C LYS A 123 38.63 0.63 -15.66
N VAL A 124 39.47 1.48 -16.22
CA VAL A 124 40.60 1.05 -17.05
C VAL A 124 41.68 0.45 -16.14
N SER A 125 42.04 -0.80 -16.38
CA SER A 125 43.12 -1.48 -15.67
C SER A 125 44.51 -1.06 -16.19
N LYS A 126 44.78 0.26 -16.17
CA LYS A 126 46.08 0.88 -16.49
C LYS A 126 46.30 2.09 -15.58
N PRO A 127 47.53 2.31 -15.07
CA PRO A 127 47.85 3.48 -14.25
C PRO A 127 47.47 4.81 -14.91
N LEU A 128 47.11 5.81 -14.10
CA LEU A 128 46.83 7.15 -14.63
C LEU A 128 48.15 7.88 -14.88
N THR A 129 48.39 8.23 -16.14
CA THR A 129 49.50 9.12 -16.53
C THR A 129 49.00 10.54 -16.74
N GLN A 130 49.87 11.53 -16.60
CA GLN A 130 49.51 12.94 -16.85
C GLN A 130 48.96 13.18 -18.27
N ARG A 131 49.49 12.46 -19.27
CA ARG A 131 48.98 12.53 -20.64
C ARG A 131 47.59 11.91 -20.76
N SER A 132 47.36 10.77 -20.13
CA SER A 132 46.03 10.15 -20.14
C SER A 132 45.00 10.98 -19.36
N TRP A 133 45.41 11.64 -18.28
CA TRP A 133 44.55 12.54 -17.52
C TRP A 133 44.00 13.68 -18.42
N LYS A 134 44.88 14.40 -19.11
CA LYS A 134 44.48 15.48 -20.03
C LYS A 134 43.49 15.04 -21.12
N ASN A 135 43.51 13.77 -21.51
CA ASN A 135 42.62 13.22 -22.53
C ASN A 135 41.24 12.80 -22.00
N ILE A 136 41.09 12.64 -20.67
CA ILE A 136 39.86 12.19 -20.03
C ILE A 136 39.23 13.27 -19.14
N GLU A 137 40.00 14.29 -18.74
CA GLU A 137 39.60 15.37 -17.84
C GLU A 137 38.28 16.02 -18.26
N GLU A 138 38.18 16.50 -19.50
CA GLU A 138 36.97 17.16 -20.02
C GLU A 138 35.71 16.27 -19.91
N ARG A 139 35.83 14.98 -20.27
CA ARG A 139 34.70 14.03 -20.16
C ARG A 139 34.31 13.74 -18.72
N LEU A 140 35.29 13.67 -17.82
CA LEU A 140 35.02 13.45 -16.40
C LEU A 140 34.38 14.68 -15.76
N VAL A 141 34.80 15.89 -16.14
CA VAL A 141 34.16 17.14 -15.71
C VAL A 141 32.72 17.23 -16.21
N GLU A 142 32.47 16.89 -17.48
CA GLU A 142 31.10 16.81 -18.02
C GLU A 142 30.24 15.82 -17.23
N TYR A 143 30.76 14.62 -16.96
CA TYR A 143 30.09 13.63 -16.13
C TYR A 143 29.85 14.13 -14.69
N MET A 144 30.79 14.84 -14.07
CA MET A 144 30.56 15.44 -12.74
C MET A 144 29.45 16.50 -12.76
N HIS A 145 29.28 17.25 -13.86
CA HIS A 145 28.14 18.16 -14.01
C HIS A 145 26.80 17.41 -14.11
N GLU A 146 26.75 16.26 -14.78
CA GLU A 146 25.57 15.38 -14.77
C GLU A 146 25.25 14.89 -13.34
N VAL A 147 26.28 14.48 -12.60
CA VAL A 147 26.16 14.04 -11.20
C VAL A 147 25.64 15.18 -10.33
N ARG A 148 26.17 16.40 -10.47
CA ARG A 148 25.69 17.60 -9.77
C ARG A 148 24.21 17.87 -10.06
N ALA A 149 23.80 17.81 -11.32
CA ALA A 149 22.40 18.01 -11.71
C ALA A 149 21.48 16.96 -11.07
N HIS A 150 21.91 15.69 -11.06
CA HIS A 150 21.16 14.61 -10.43
C HIS A 150 21.11 14.75 -8.90
N LYS A 151 22.23 15.07 -8.24
CA LYS A 151 22.29 15.37 -6.80
C LYS A 151 21.31 16.49 -6.45
N THR A 152 21.35 17.59 -7.19
CA THR A 152 20.43 18.73 -7.00
C THR A 152 18.96 18.33 -7.15
N ALA A 153 18.64 17.49 -8.14
CA ALA A 153 17.29 16.97 -8.33
C ALA A 153 16.85 16.02 -7.21
N ALA A 154 17.74 15.14 -6.75
CA ALA A 154 17.49 14.21 -5.64
C ALA A 154 17.29 14.96 -4.31
N ASP A 155 18.15 15.93 -4.00
CA ASP A 155 18.04 16.81 -2.84
C ASP A 155 16.72 17.58 -2.86
N ARG A 156 16.35 18.10 -4.04
CA ARG A 156 15.08 18.79 -4.21
C ARG A 156 13.88 17.88 -3.96
N LEU A 157 13.88 16.68 -4.51
CA LEU A 157 12.81 15.69 -4.28
C LEU A 157 12.71 15.32 -2.81
N ARG A 158 13.84 15.17 -2.11
CA ARG A 158 13.85 14.91 -0.68
C ARG A 158 13.23 16.05 0.11
N VAL A 159 13.66 17.30 -0.14
CA VAL A 159 13.09 18.48 0.53
C VAL A 159 11.58 18.56 0.33
N VAL A 160 11.09 18.27 -0.88
CA VAL A 160 9.66 18.21 -1.17
C VAL A 160 8.97 17.12 -0.35
N ARG A 161 9.51 15.88 -0.34
CA ARG A 161 8.96 14.76 0.45
C ARG A 161 8.93 15.04 1.95
N ASP A 162 9.99 15.65 2.49
CA ASP A 162 10.05 15.99 3.91
C ASP A 162 8.99 17.04 4.25
N ARG A 163 8.77 18.03 3.37
CA ARG A 163 7.70 19.03 3.53
C ARG A 163 6.30 18.43 3.37
N GLU A 164 6.11 17.48 2.46
CA GLU A 164 4.86 16.71 2.35
C GLU A 164 4.57 15.93 3.64
N LYS A 165 5.57 15.24 4.22
CA LYS A 165 5.46 14.54 5.50
C LYS A 165 5.02 15.50 6.61
N VAL A 166 5.59 16.71 6.67
CA VAL A 166 5.21 17.74 7.65
C VAL A 166 3.80 18.29 7.38
N ALA A 167 3.41 18.49 6.12
CA ALA A 167 2.06 18.94 5.77
C ALA A 167 1.00 17.90 6.18
N ILE A 168 1.24 16.63 5.87
CA ILE A 168 0.35 15.52 6.24
C ILE A 168 0.26 15.38 7.76
N SER A 169 1.37 15.42 8.49
CA SER A 169 1.34 15.32 9.95
C SER A 169 0.60 16.49 10.60
N SER A 170 0.81 17.71 10.11
CA SER A 170 0.09 18.91 10.55
C SER A 170 -1.41 18.82 10.27
N TRP A 171 -1.78 18.25 9.12
CA TRP A 171 -3.18 18.00 8.76
C TRP A 171 -3.83 16.95 9.67
N VAL A 172 -3.13 15.85 9.94
CA VAL A 172 -3.57 14.80 10.86
C VAL A 172 -3.89 15.39 12.24
N GLN A 173 -3.07 16.32 12.74
CA GLN A 173 -3.34 17.00 14.01
C GLN A 173 -4.52 17.97 13.91
N PHE A 174 -4.62 18.74 12.82
CA PHE A 174 -5.72 19.68 12.61
C PHE A 174 -7.09 18.99 12.56
N ARG A 175 -7.19 17.84 11.88
CA ARG A 175 -8.46 17.13 11.73
C ARG A 175 -8.99 16.48 13.03
N LEU A 176 -8.15 16.28 14.05
CA LEU A 176 -8.60 15.74 15.35
C LEU A 176 -9.60 16.67 16.05
N ARG A 177 -9.70 17.93 15.61
CA ARG A 177 -10.72 18.89 16.06
C ARG A 177 -12.14 18.56 15.57
N TYR A 178 -12.29 17.61 14.65
CA TYR A 178 -13.56 17.23 14.04
C TYR A 178 -13.94 15.78 14.41
N PRO A 179 -15.25 15.47 14.48
CA PRO A 179 -15.69 14.10 14.73
C PRO A 179 -15.27 13.17 13.58
N ALA A 180 -15.01 11.90 13.90
CA ALA A 180 -14.49 10.93 12.95
C ALA A 180 -15.42 10.66 11.75
N GLU A 181 -16.73 10.84 11.93
CA GLU A 181 -17.78 10.68 10.92
C GLU A 181 -17.82 11.80 9.88
N LYS A 182 -17.18 12.95 10.17
CA LYS A 182 -17.14 14.06 9.23
C LYS A 182 -16.26 13.69 8.05
N LEU A 183 -16.80 13.83 6.85
CA LEU A 183 -16.05 13.64 5.62
C LEU A 183 -15.02 14.77 5.48
N LEU A 184 -13.73 14.41 5.55
CA LEU A 184 -12.62 15.35 5.46
C LEU A 184 -11.66 14.96 4.34
N PRO A 185 -10.94 15.94 3.75
CA PRO A 185 -9.88 15.68 2.79
C PRO A 185 -8.82 14.70 3.32
N SER A 186 -8.36 13.79 2.47
CA SER A 186 -7.21 12.94 2.76
C SER A 186 -5.90 13.74 2.72
N GLY A 187 -4.79 13.13 3.17
CA GLY A 187 -3.46 13.70 2.99
C GLY A 187 -3.15 14.03 1.52
N THR A 188 -3.58 13.19 0.57
CA THR A 188 -3.36 13.42 -0.86
C THR A 188 -4.21 14.59 -1.39
N ASP A 189 -5.46 14.73 -0.92
CA ASP A 189 -6.33 15.85 -1.32
C ASP A 189 -5.74 17.21 -0.93
N ILE A 190 -5.17 17.33 0.27
CA ILE A 190 -4.62 18.62 0.71
C ILE A 190 -3.32 18.97 0.00
N LEU A 191 -2.53 17.98 -0.41
CA LEU A 191 -1.26 18.18 -1.11
C LEU A 191 -1.48 18.70 -2.53
N SER A 192 -2.64 18.43 -3.14
CA SER A 192 -2.98 18.99 -4.45
C SER A 192 -3.52 20.42 -4.39
N TRP A 193 -3.81 20.95 -3.20
CA TRP A 193 -4.26 22.32 -3.05
C TRP A 193 -3.14 23.33 -3.31
N GLN A 194 -3.40 24.30 -4.18
CA GLN A 194 -2.39 25.27 -4.60
C GLN A 194 -1.75 26.03 -3.44
N LYS A 195 -2.50 26.35 -2.37
CA LYS A 195 -1.97 27.01 -1.18
C LYS A 195 -0.92 26.17 -0.44
N ILE A 196 -1.13 24.86 -0.35
CA ILE A 196 -0.22 23.92 0.31
C ILE A 196 0.96 23.61 -0.61
N LYS A 197 0.67 23.36 -1.89
CA LYS A 197 1.68 23.13 -2.93
C LYS A 197 2.69 24.28 -3.02
N ALA A 198 2.24 25.53 -2.95
CA ALA A 198 3.11 26.70 -2.96
C ALA A 198 4.12 26.73 -1.80
N ILE A 199 3.76 26.19 -0.63
CA ILE A 199 4.64 26.11 0.54
C ILE A 199 5.66 24.97 0.37
N ILE A 200 5.17 23.80 -0.06
CA ILE A 200 6.01 22.62 -0.33
C ILE A 200 7.06 22.94 -1.40
N GLU A 201 6.65 23.68 -2.43
CA GLU A 201 7.48 23.99 -3.59
C GLU A 201 8.45 25.18 -3.38
N LEU A 202 8.52 25.81 -2.21
CA LEU A 202 9.48 26.90 -1.97
C LEU A 202 10.94 26.49 -2.28
N PRO A 203 11.80 27.38 -2.80
CA PRO A 203 13.21 27.08 -3.01
C PRO A 203 13.93 26.65 -1.73
N SER A 204 14.91 25.77 -1.83
CA SER A 204 15.73 25.31 -0.68
C SER A 204 16.72 26.39 -0.19
N SER A 205 16.88 27.52 -0.90
CA SER A 205 17.93 28.51 -0.63
C SER A 205 17.47 29.75 0.14
N VAL A 206 16.31 29.72 0.80
CA VAL A 206 15.83 30.85 1.61
C VAL A 206 15.75 30.42 3.08
N PRO A 207 16.66 30.87 3.95
CA PRO A 207 16.37 30.93 5.37
C PRO A 207 15.18 31.87 5.50
N THR A 208 14.00 31.34 5.78
CA THR A 208 12.88 32.17 6.19
C THR A 208 13.32 32.88 7.47
N LYS A 209 13.61 34.18 7.38
CA LYS A 209 13.62 35.05 8.55
C LYS A 209 12.21 35.04 9.12
N ALA A 210 11.92 34.06 9.97
CA ALA A 210 10.88 34.21 10.97
C ALA A 210 11.48 35.13 12.04
N GLN A 211 11.03 36.37 12.05
CA GLN A 211 11.10 37.21 13.24
C GLN A 211 10.38 36.47 14.38
N ASP A 212 11.03 36.52 15.54
CA ASP A 212 10.50 36.31 16.88
C ASP A 212 9.98 34.89 17.19
N ASP A 213 10.83 34.06 17.82
CA ASP A 213 10.70 33.75 19.26
C ASP A 213 11.69 32.66 19.72
N VAL A 214 12.34 32.97 20.85
CA VAL A 214 13.14 32.17 21.80
C VAL A 214 13.57 30.76 21.36
N ALA A 215 14.86 30.62 21.10
CA ALA A 215 15.55 29.34 21.04
C ALA A 215 15.54 28.66 22.42
N THR A 216 14.83 27.55 22.55
CA THR A 216 15.21 26.48 23.49
C THR A 216 16.20 25.55 22.77
N PRO A 217 17.35 25.20 23.39
CA PRO A 217 18.28 24.27 22.78
C PRO A 217 17.68 22.86 22.76
N PRO A 218 17.78 22.10 21.65
CA PRO A 218 17.48 20.68 21.70
C PRO A 218 18.58 19.98 22.50
N THR A 219 18.20 19.30 23.57
CA THR A 219 18.99 18.22 24.16
C THR A 219 19.22 17.17 23.09
N ALA A 220 20.43 17.14 22.54
CA ALA A 220 20.90 16.07 21.67
C ALA A 220 21.07 14.80 22.52
N SER A 221 20.24 13.78 22.27
CA SER A 221 20.66 12.41 22.50
C SER A 221 21.60 12.01 21.35
N PRO A 222 22.78 11.46 21.63
CA PRO A 222 23.62 10.87 20.59
C PRO A 222 22.98 9.53 20.17
N ASP A 223 23.09 9.24 18.87
CA ASP A 223 22.79 7.94 18.23
C ASP A 223 21.36 7.70 17.73
N GLU A 224 20.91 8.50 16.75
CA GLU A 224 19.94 8.02 15.74
C GLU A 224 20.44 8.36 14.31
N GLU A 225 20.92 7.34 13.60
CA GLU A 225 21.14 7.40 12.16
C GLU A 225 19.78 7.23 11.46
N ASP A 226 19.28 8.29 10.83
CA ASP A 226 17.99 8.32 10.13
C ASP A 226 18.02 7.46 8.85
N GLY A 227 18.03 6.13 8.98
CA GLY A 227 17.88 5.21 7.86
C GLY A 227 16.41 4.85 7.60
N GLU A 228 15.97 4.91 6.35
CA GLU A 228 14.63 4.50 5.94
C GLU A 228 14.69 3.11 5.30
N PHE A 229 13.94 2.15 5.83
CA PHE A 229 13.78 0.84 5.20
C PHE A 229 12.87 0.95 3.97
N ASP A 230 13.32 0.42 2.83
CA ASP A 230 12.51 0.39 1.62
C ASP A 230 11.53 -0.79 1.57
N GLU A 231 10.81 -0.89 0.46
CA GLU A 231 9.71 -1.82 0.21
C GLU A 231 10.04 -3.30 0.42
N PHE A 232 11.33 -3.67 0.35
CA PHE A 232 11.81 -5.04 0.55
C PHE A 232 12.56 -5.23 1.87
N GLY A 233 12.55 -4.23 2.76
CA GLY A 233 13.26 -4.28 4.03
C GLY A 233 14.76 -3.98 3.91
N PHE A 234 15.21 -3.29 2.86
CA PHE A 234 16.60 -2.81 2.78
C PHE A 234 16.75 -1.44 3.44
N PHE A 235 17.75 -1.31 4.30
CA PHE A 235 18.11 -0.08 4.99
C PHE A 235 18.75 0.91 4.01
N ARG A 236 18.13 2.07 3.80
CA ARG A 236 18.70 3.16 3.01
C ARG A 236 19.33 4.19 3.92
N ILE A 237 20.64 4.37 3.79
CA ILE A 237 21.34 5.55 4.30
C ILE A 237 21.25 6.60 3.19
N MET A 238 20.48 7.65 3.42
CA MET A 238 20.45 8.82 2.54
C MET A 238 21.34 9.91 3.17
N PRO A 239 22.39 10.39 2.48
CA PRO A 239 23.30 11.38 3.06
C PRO A 239 22.52 12.61 3.55
N LYS A 240 22.76 13.08 4.77
CA LYS A 240 22.05 14.23 5.37
C LYS A 240 22.24 15.48 4.48
N PRO A 241 21.20 16.31 4.27
CA PRO A 241 21.33 17.44 3.38
C PRO A 241 22.20 18.51 4.04
N THR A 242 23.09 19.12 3.27
CA THR A 242 23.89 20.29 3.71
C THR A 242 23.00 21.52 3.97
N ILE A 243 21.74 21.51 3.51
CA ILE A 243 20.79 22.62 3.62
C ILE A 243 19.51 22.16 4.34
N ILE A 244 19.40 22.51 5.61
CA ILE A 244 18.20 22.33 6.43
C ILE A 244 17.26 23.52 6.15
N THR A 245 16.27 23.36 5.26
CA THR A 245 15.11 24.27 5.23
C THR A 245 13.99 23.69 6.07
N THR A 246 13.99 24.00 7.35
CA THR A 246 12.94 23.58 8.29
C THR A 246 11.68 24.42 8.08
N ILE A 247 10.78 23.96 7.20
CA ILE A 247 9.38 24.38 7.28
C ILE A 247 8.80 23.75 8.55
N SER A 248 8.41 24.60 9.51
CA SER A 248 7.83 24.15 10.77
C SER A 248 6.36 23.74 10.61
N PRO A 249 5.84 22.84 11.48
CA PRO A 249 4.41 22.52 11.51
C PRO A 249 3.50 23.75 11.67
N ALA A 250 3.96 24.79 12.38
CA ALA A 250 3.23 26.04 12.58
C ALA A 250 2.92 26.78 11.25
N SER A 251 3.77 26.60 10.23
CA SER A 251 3.56 27.17 8.90
C SER A 251 2.29 26.61 8.24
N PHE A 252 1.95 25.36 8.51
CA PHE A 252 0.76 24.71 7.97
C PHE A 252 -0.49 24.97 8.84
N THR A 253 -0.35 25.08 10.17
CA THR A 253 -1.49 25.33 11.07
C THR A 253 -2.28 26.58 10.68
N ARG A 254 -1.59 27.72 10.45
CA ARG A 254 -2.24 28.99 10.04
C ARG A 254 -2.97 28.84 8.71
N VAL A 255 -2.38 28.06 7.79
CA VAL A 255 -2.96 27.81 6.48
C VAL A 255 -4.24 27.01 6.63
N PHE A 256 -4.22 25.90 7.39
CA PHE A 256 -5.42 25.09 7.62
C PHE A 256 -6.54 25.86 8.32
N GLU A 257 -6.22 26.73 9.27
CA GLU A 257 -7.20 27.61 9.92
C GLU A 257 -7.88 28.57 8.93
N SER A 258 -7.11 29.11 7.96
CA SER A 258 -7.65 29.94 6.88
C SER A 258 -8.41 29.15 5.79
N MET A 259 -8.42 27.82 5.86
CA MET A 259 -8.95 26.92 4.83
C MET A 259 -10.27 26.24 5.19
N SER A 260 -10.92 26.62 6.29
CA SER A 260 -12.25 26.11 6.65
C SER A 260 -13.26 26.19 5.49
N GLY A 261 -13.27 27.31 4.76
CA GLY A 261 -14.11 27.47 3.56
C GLY A 261 -13.75 26.51 2.41
N PHE A 262 -12.46 26.19 2.23
CA PHE A 262 -12.01 25.20 1.23
C PHE A 262 -12.43 23.78 1.62
N ILE A 263 -12.35 23.44 2.91
CA ILE A 263 -12.81 22.15 3.43
C ILE A 263 -14.30 21.98 3.16
N SER A 264 -15.12 23.00 3.48
CA SER A 264 -16.56 22.96 3.20
C SER A 264 -16.88 22.86 1.71
N GLN A 265 -16.19 23.64 0.86
CA GLN A 265 -16.40 23.54 -0.60
C GLN A 265 -15.99 22.16 -1.16
N TRP A 266 -14.92 21.58 -0.63
CA TRP A 266 -14.46 20.24 -0.99
C TRP A 266 -15.52 19.19 -0.58
N GLU A 267 -16.03 19.26 0.64
CA GLU A 267 -17.08 18.39 1.17
C GLU A 267 -18.36 18.49 0.31
N ASP A 268 -18.84 19.72 0.07
CA ASP A 268 -20.02 19.99 -0.74
C ASP A 268 -19.90 19.44 -2.17
N LYS A 269 -18.69 19.49 -2.74
CA LYS A 269 -18.43 18.94 -4.06
C LYS A 269 -18.58 17.42 -4.07
N ARG A 270 -18.06 16.71 -3.06
CA ARG A 270 -18.13 15.24 -2.99
C ARG A 270 -19.55 14.75 -2.69
N ILE A 271 -20.24 15.44 -1.78
CA ILE A 271 -21.65 15.16 -1.47
C ILE A 271 -22.52 15.30 -2.72
N ARG A 272 -22.35 16.39 -3.50
CA ARG A 272 -23.08 16.56 -4.79
C ARG A 272 -22.76 15.48 -5.81
N GLN A 273 -21.49 15.11 -5.94
CA GLN A 273 -21.05 14.06 -6.87
C GLN A 273 -21.70 12.70 -6.56
N LEU A 274 -21.84 12.36 -5.28
CA LEU A 274 -22.51 11.13 -4.85
C LEU A 274 -24.03 11.23 -4.93
N GLY A 275 -24.62 12.34 -4.49
CA GLY A 275 -26.06 12.54 -4.54
C GLY A 275 -26.61 12.51 -5.96
N ALA A 276 -25.88 13.07 -6.93
CA ALA A 276 -26.23 12.95 -8.34
C ALA A 276 -26.16 11.50 -8.89
N SER A 277 -25.46 10.60 -8.18
CA SER A 277 -25.34 9.17 -8.55
C SER A 277 -26.34 8.27 -7.80
N SER A 278 -27.02 8.77 -6.76
CA SER A 278 -27.88 7.96 -5.88
C SER A 278 -29.34 7.87 -6.30
N MET A 279 -29.72 8.42 -7.46
CA MET A 279 -31.11 8.43 -7.93
C MET A 279 -31.28 7.82 -9.33
N VAL A 280 -32.44 7.20 -9.51
CA VAL A 280 -33.02 6.81 -10.80
C VAL A 280 -34.39 7.47 -10.85
N GLY A 281 -34.42 8.76 -11.17
CA GLY A 281 -35.65 9.52 -11.44
C GLY A 281 -36.01 9.49 -12.92
N THR A 282 -36.85 10.43 -13.34
CA THR A 282 -37.02 10.76 -14.77
C THR A 282 -35.91 11.72 -15.19
N GLU A 283 -35.53 11.75 -16.46
CA GLU A 283 -34.42 12.61 -16.95
C GLU A 283 -34.51 14.06 -16.46
N LEU A 284 -35.72 14.64 -16.42
CA LEU A 284 -35.93 16.02 -15.94
C LEU A 284 -35.78 16.18 -14.41
N GLN A 285 -36.22 15.22 -13.63
CA GLN A 285 -36.06 15.24 -12.17
C GLN A 285 -34.59 15.03 -11.78
N ASP A 286 -33.89 14.16 -12.50
CA ASP A 286 -32.46 13.91 -12.29
C ASP A 286 -31.62 15.15 -12.63
N ILE A 287 -31.97 15.86 -13.69
CA ILE A 287 -31.32 17.14 -14.06
C ILE A 287 -31.54 18.19 -12.97
N LEU A 288 -32.80 18.44 -12.57
CA LEU A 288 -33.10 19.45 -11.54
C LEU A 288 -32.45 19.12 -10.21
N PHE A 289 -32.41 17.83 -9.85
CA PHE A 289 -31.79 17.36 -8.62
C PHE A 289 -30.26 17.53 -8.63
N SER A 290 -29.59 17.38 -9.78
CA SER A 290 -28.14 17.59 -9.90
C SER A 290 -27.68 19.02 -9.55
N PHE A 291 -28.59 20.00 -9.60
CA PHE A 291 -28.34 21.39 -9.21
C PHE A 291 -28.72 21.70 -7.75
N ALA A 292 -29.21 20.72 -7.00
CA ALA A 292 -29.60 20.92 -5.61
C ALA A 292 -28.39 21.29 -4.73
N PRO A 293 -28.61 22.02 -3.62
CA PRO A 293 -27.54 22.31 -2.68
C PRO A 293 -27.04 21.02 -2.01
N ALA A 294 -25.77 21.01 -1.59
CA ALA A 294 -25.14 19.85 -0.96
C ALA A 294 -25.91 19.34 0.27
N SER A 295 -26.54 20.24 1.04
CA SER A 295 -27.39 19.85 2.17
C SER A 295 -28.57 18.96 1.78
N THR A 296 -29.14 19.14 0.59
CA THR A 296 -30.23 18.30 0.09
C THR A 296 -29.71 16.92 -0.30
N HIS A 297 -28.62 16.87 -1.05
CA HIS A 297 -27.95 15.61 -1.37
C HIS A 297 -27.51 14.85 -0.13
N LEU A 298 -26.99 15.53 0.90
CA LEU A 298 -26.60 14.89 2.15
C LEU A 298 -27.78 14.20 2.84
N LYS A 299 -28.94 14.86 2.90
CA LYS A 299 -30.17 14.26 3.47
C LYS A 299 -30.59 13.01 2.70
N GLU A 300 -30.43 13.00 1.38
CA GLU A 300 -30.75 11.83 0.58
C GLU A 300 -29.75 10.69 0.74
N LEU A 301 -28.45 11.01 0.80
CA LEU A 301 -27.41 10.03 1.08
C LEU A 301 -27.61 9.36 2.45
N GLN A 302 -28.21 10.06 3.42
CA GLN A 302 -28.55 9.53 4.74
C GLN A 302 -29.75 8.58 4.77
N LEU A 303 -30.57 8.53 3.71
CA LEU A 303 -31.75 7.66 3.66
C LEU A 303 -31.35 6.19 3.71
N ALA A 304 -32.12 5.36 4.44
CA ALA A 304 -31.87 3.92 4.53
C ALA A 304 -31.94 3.23 3.16
N ALA A 305 -32.78 3.76 2.27
CA ALA A 305 -32.92 3.28 0.90
C ALA A 305 -31.74 3.67 -0.02
N CYS A 306 -30.82 4.52 0.45
CA CYS A 306 -29.61 4.90 -0.28
C CYS A 306 -28.51 3.87 -0.02
N VAL A 307 -28.36 2.92 -0.93
CA VAL A 307 -27.42 1.79 -0.79
C VAL A 307 -26.39 1.87 -1.90
N PHE A 308 -25.12 1.76 -1.52
CA PHE A 308 -24.01 1.70 -2.47
C PHE A 308 -23.27 0.36 -2.38
N THR A 309 -22.63 -0.02 -3.47
CA THR A 309 -21.67 -1.12 -3.55
C THR A 309 -20.36 -0.61 -4.12
N CYS A 310 -19.28 -1.35 -3.90
CA CYS A 310 -17.99 -1.05 -4.50
C CYS A 310 -17.63 -2.16 -5.50
N GLU A 311 -17.35 -1.78 -6.75
CA GLU A 311 -16.99 -2.72 -7.83
C GLU A 311 -15.48 -2.88 -8.02
N ASP A 312 -14.68 -2.22 -7.19
CA ASP A 312 -13.23 -2.27 -7.25
C ASP A 312 -12.70 -3.70 -7.04
N LYS A 313 -11.94 -4.22 -8.00
CA LYS A 313 -11.37 -5.58 -7.96
C LYS A 313 -9.94 -5.61 -7.39
N SER A 314 -9.48 -4.53 -6.75
CA SER A 314 -8.12 -4.35 -6.24
C SER A 314 -7.74 -5.24 -5.05
N CYS A 315 -6.46 -5.11 -4.66
CA CYS A 315 -5.86 -5.67 -3.44
C CYS A 315 -6.74 -5.53 -2.19
N LEU A 316 -7.48 -4.41 -2.05
CA LEU A 316 -8.26 -4.06 -0.86
C LEU A 316 -9.44 -5.02 -0.65
N HIS A 317 -10.08 -5.45 -1.74
CA HIS A 317 -11.21 -6.37 -1.69
C HIS A 317 -10.76 -7.84 -1.65
N ARG A 318 -9.56 -8.15 -2.14
CA ARG A 318 -9.02 -9.54 -2.12
C ARG A 318 -8.85 -10.11 -0.70
N TRP A 319 -8.54 -9.27 0.29
CA TRP A 319 -8.49 -9.67 1.71
C TRP A 319 -9.84 -9.58 2.43
N MET A 320 -10.75 -8.71 1.97
CA MET A 320 -12.14 -8.69 2.45
C MET A 320 -12.96 -9.86 1.89
N ASN A 321 -12.51 -10.49 0.80
CA ASN A 321 -13.15 -11.67 0.20
C ASN A 321 -12.86 -12.99 0.94
N ASN A 322 -12.11 -12.98 2.04
CA ASN A 322 -12.07 -14.11 2.97
C ASN A 322 -13.31 -14.19 3.88
N TYR A 323 -14.27 -13.27 3.74
CA TYR A 323 -15.60 -13.40 4.33
C TYR A 323 -16.54 -14.11 3.35
N ASP A 324 -16.58 -15.44 3.47
CA ASP A 324 -17.51 -16.34 2.78
C ASP A 324 -18.94 -15.76 2.66
N GLY A 325 -19.38 -15.51 1.42
CA GLY A 325 -20.81 -15.42 1.09
C GLY A 325 -21.56 -14.15 1.52
N PHE A 326 -20.92 -12.98 1.61
CA PHE A 326 -21.60 -11.70 1.82
C PHE A 326 -21.67 -10.82 0.57
N TYR A 327 -22.78 -10.12 0.42
CA TYR A 327 -23.02 -9.10 -0.62
C TYR A 327 -22.52 -7.74 -0.10
N PRO A 328 -21.65 -7.02 -0.84
CA PRO A 328 -20.91 -5.85 -0.36
C PRO A 328 -21.75 -4.57 -0.37
N MET A 329 -22.93 -4.60 0.26
CA MET A 329 -23.78 -3.43 0.43
C MET A 329 -23.25 -2.53 1.56
N MET A 330 -23.25 -1.23 1.29
CA MET A 330 -22.81 -0.18 2.20
C MET A 330 -23.92 0.86 2.38
N PHE A 331 -24.11 1.31 3.60
CA PHE A 331 -25.07 2.35 3.96
C PHE A 331 -24.36 3.62 4.42
N TYR A 332 -25.06 4.72 4.61
CA TYR A 332 -24.46 5.92 5.19
C TYR A 332 -24.01 5.66 6.65
N PRO A 333 -22.81 6.12 7.08
CA PRO A 333 -21.77 6.83 6.33
C PRO A 333 -20.65 5.93 5.74
N GLU A 334 -20.85 4.61 5.70
CA GLU A 334 -19.87 3.58 5.31
C GLU A 334 -19.29 3.84 3.92
N PHE A 335 -20.15 4.05 2.91
CA PHE A 335 -19.69 4.25 1.53
C PHE A 335 -18.89 5.56 1.35
N LEU A 336 -19.12 6.59 2.18
CA LEU A 336 -18.37 7.85 2.11
C LEU A 336 -16.90 7.65 2.50
N HIS A 337 -16.67 6.76 3.46
CA HIS A 337 -15.36 6.51 4.06
C HIS A 337 -14.70 5.22 3.53
N HIS A 338 -15.31 4.58 2.54
CA HIS A 338 -14.81 3.33 1.98
C HIS A 338 -13.38 3.51 1.42
N PRO A 339 -12.42 2.63 1.75
CA PRO A 339 -11.00 2.82 1.40
C PRO A 339 -10.70 3.00 -0.09
N CYS A 340 -11.48 2.39 -1.00
CA CYS A 340 -11.29 2.58 -2.46
C CYS A 340 -11.55 4.02 -2.91
N ASN A 341 -12.15 4.87 -2.07
CA ASN A 341 -12.33 6.26 -2.40
C ASN A 341 -11.00 7.02 -2.35
N THR A 342 -10.04 6.60 -1.51
CA THR A 342 -8.78 7.31 -1.26
C THR A 342 -7.55 6.43 -1.50
N VAL A 343 -7.73 5.21 -1.99
CA VAL A 343 -6.63 4.26 -2.26
C VAL A 343 -6.90 3.55 -3.59
N LYS A 344 -5.89 3.56 -4.47
CA LYS A 344 -5.92 2.82 -5.75
C LYS A 344 -4.77 1.81 -5.80
N SER A 345 -5.01 0.67 -6.43
CA SER A 345 -3.95 -0.28 -6.76
C SER A 345 -3.23 0.19 -8.02
N GLY A 346 -1.92 0.36 -7.95
CA GLY A 346 -1.06 0.39 -9.13
C GLY A 346 -1.09 -0.98 -9.80
N HIS A 347 -1.22 -1.01 -11.12
CA HIS A 347 -0.87 -2.18 -11.92
C HIS A 347 0.63 -2.12 -12.19
N GLU A 348 1.35 -3.23 -12.01
CA GLU A 348 2.77 -3.33 -12.35
C GLU A 348 2.93 -3.20 -13.87
N THR A 349 3.18 -2.00 -14.39
CA THR A 349 3.71 -1.85 -15.75
C THR A 349 5.23 -1.88 -15.72
N ALA A 350 5.87 -2.30 -16.83
CA ALA A 350 7.33 -2.30 -16.93
C ALA A 350 7.96 -0.89 -16.77
N ALA A 351 7.17 0.17 -16.96
CA ALA A 351 7.58 1.56 -16.72
C ALA A 351 7.53 1.95 -15.23
N ASP A 352 6.63 1.36 -14.44
CA ASP A 352 6.44 1.69 -13.01
C ASP A 352 7.56 1.14 -12.11
N LYS A 353 8.35 0.17 -12.60
CA LYS A 353 9.48 -0.44 -11.85
C LYS A 353 10.58 0.55 -11.47
N ASN A 354 10.65 1.69 -12.17
CA ASN A 354 11.73 2.66 -12.02
C ASN A 354 11.27 4.00 -11.40
N VAL A 355 9.99 4.14 -11.04
CA VAL A 355 9.50 5.33 -10.34
C VAL A 355 9.38 4.99 -8.86
N PRO A 356 10.26 5.52 -7.99
CA PRO A 356 10.12 5.31 -6.55
C PRO A 356 8.75 5.82 -6.10
N LEU A 357 7.94 4.91 -5.56
CA LEU A 357 6.70 5.22 -4.86
C LEU A 357 6.96 6.35 -3.86
N ASN A 358 6.21 7.44 -3.94
CA ASN A 358 6.32 8.52 -2.97
C ASN A 358 5.88 7.98 -1.59
N PRO A 359 6.77 7.90 -0.58
CA PRO A 359 6.41 7.38 0.74
C PRO A 359 5.24 8.13 1.39
N SER A 360 5.05 9.41 1.04
CA SER A 360 3.92 10.24 1.48
C SER A 360 2.56 9.67 1.07
N PHE A 361 2.50 8.85 0.01
CA PHE A 361 1.28 8.23 -0.51
C PHE A 361 1.17 6.74 -0.20
N LYS A 362 2.03 6.19 0.67
CA LYS A 362 1.98 4.77 1.04
C LYS A 362 0.64 4.44 1.72
N ALA A 363 -0.04 3.39 1.25
CA ALA A 363 -1.27 2.88 1.83
C ALA A 363 -1.00 1.65 2.74
N PRO A 364 -1.92 1.33 3.68
CA PRO A 364 -1.69 0.34 4.76
C PRO A 364 -1.60 -1.12 4.31
N HIS A 365 -2.14 -1.48 3.14
CA HIS A 365 -2.42 -2.87 2.80
C HIS A 365 -1.24 -3.61 2.16
N PHE A 366 -0.29 -4.01 3.00
CA PHE A 366 0.64 -5.11 2.74
C PHE A 366 -0.16 -6.43 2.60
N PRO A 367 0.11 -7.32 1.61
CA PRO A 367 1.41 -7.61 1.01
C PRO A 367 1.58 -7.12 -0.45
N PHE A 368 0.74 -6.20 -0.92
CA PHE A 368 0.86 -5.69 -2.30
C PHE A 368 1.55 -4.33 -2.28
N PRO A 369 2.80 -4.22 -2.77
CA PRO A 369 3.56 -2.98 -2.72
C PRO A 369 2.97 -1.82 -3.51
N TYR A 370 1.98 -2.08 -4.36
CA TYR A 370 1.53 -1.14 -5.38
C TYR A 370 0.31 -0.30 -4.98
N CYS A 371 -0.26 -0.48 -3.77
CA CYS A 371 -1.45 0.27 -3.38
C CYS A 371 -1.05 1.67 -2.85
N GLN A 372 -1.51 2.73 -3.52
CA GLN A 372 -1.17 4.13 -3.24
C GLN A 372 -2.41 4.92 -2.81
N ARG A 373 -2.20 5.90 -1.93
CA ARG A 373 -3.22 6.88 -1.57
C ARG A 373 -3.42 7.88 -2.70
N THR A 374 -4.66 8.15 -3.05
CA THR A 374 -5.05 9.12 -4.07
C THR A 374 -6.00 10.16 -3.49
N GLU A 375 -6.25 11.22 -4.25
CA GLU A 375 -7.37 12.11 -3.96
C GLU A 375 -8.67 11.32 -3.85
N TRP A 376 -9.60 11.82 -3.03
CA TRP A 376 -10.89 11.19 -2.87
C TRP A 376 -11.64 11.16 -4.22
N SER A 377 -12.14 9.98 -4.59
CA SER A 377 -12.97 9.77 -5.78
C SER A 377 -14.14 8.84 -5.51
N LYS A 378 -15.23 9.02 -6.26
CA LYS A 378 -16.40 8.13 -6.24
C LYS A 378 -16.33 7.00 -7.26
N ASP A 379 -15.25 6.91 -8.06
CA ASP A 379 -15.20 6.05 -9.26
C ASP A 379 -15.52 4.58 -8.99
N SER A 380 -15.19 4.11 -7.79
CA SER A 380 -15.42 2.72 -7.39
C SER A 380 -16.80 2.49 -6.76
N LEU A 381 -17.60 3.54 -6.51
CA LEU A 381 -18.89 3.47 -5.82
C LEU A 381 -20.07 3.50 -6.80
N PHE A 382 -20.98 2.55 -6.63
CA PHE A 382 -22.15 2.39 -7.48
C PHE A 382 -23.42 2.31 -6.65
N PHE A 383 -24.46 3.00 -7.07
CA PHE A 383 -25.76 2.92 -6.42
C PHE A 383 -26.43 1.57 -6.73
N ASP A 384 -26.82 0.85 -5.69
CA ASP A 384 -27.47 -0.45 -5.83
C ASP A 384 -29.00 -0.32 -5.80
N GLY A 385 -29.57 -0.21 -7.00
CA GLY A 385 -31.02 -0.17 -7.18
C GLY A 385 -31.75 -1.44 -6.73
N LYS A 386 -31.10 -2.61 -6.67
CA LYS A 386 -31.74 -3.84 -6.18
C LYS A 386 -31.81 -3.84 -4.66
N ALA A 387 -30.71 -3.55 -3.98
CA ALA A 387 -30.69 -3.42 -2.53
C ALA A 387 -31.60 -2.27 -2.05
N SER A 388 -31.60 -1.14 -2.76
CA SER A 388 -32.52 -0.02 -2.48
C SER A 388 -33.99 -0.45 -2.52
N ARG A 389 -34.40 -1.24 -3.53
CA ARG A 389 -35.77 -1.79 -3.60
C ARG A 389 -36.08 -2.75 -2.45
N ALA A 390 -35.13 -3.59 -2.07
CA ALA A 390 -35.31 -4.49 -0.93
C ALA A 390 -35.52 -3.70 0.38
N VAL A 391 -34.75 -2.63 0.61
CA VAL A 391 -34.94 -1.74 1.77
C VAL A 391 -36.31 -1.06 1.74
N LYS A 392 -36.75 -0.54 0.59
CA LYS A 392 -38.09 0.06 0.45
C LYS A 392 -39.19 -0.91 0.86
N LYS A 393 -39.09 -2.19 0.46
CA LYS A 393 -40.06 -3.23 0.86
C LYS A 393 -40.04 -3.55 2.36
N LEU A 394 -38.88 -3.44 3.01
CA LEU A 394 -38.78 -3.58 4.46
C LEU A 394 -39.43 -2.39 5.18
N LEU A 395 -39.22 -1.18 4.67
CA LEU A 395 -39.85 0.04 5.19
C LEU A 395 -41.38 0.01 5.03
N ASP A 396 -41.87 -0.42 3.87
CA ASP A 396 -43.30 -0.65 3.64
C ASP A 396 -43.89 -1.62 4.68
N ALA A 397 -43.17 -2.70 5.01
CA ALA A 397 -43.59 -3.69 6.01
C ALA A 397 -43.58 -3.15 7.46
N CYS A 398 -42.87 -2.05 7.70
CA CYS A 398 -42.90 -1.30 8.95
C CYS A 398 -43.91 -0.15 8.96
N GLY A 399 -44.59 0.13 7.84
CA GLY A 399 -45.43 1.32 7.70
C GLY A 399 -44.64 2.64 7.65
N LEU A 400 -43.35 2.60 7.29
CA LEU A 400 -42.47 3.76 7.30
C LEU A 400 -42.20 4.30 5.89
N ASP A 401 -42.09 5.62 5.75
CA ASP A 401 -41.81 6.27 4.45
C ASP A 401 -40.32 6.28 4.11
N TYR A 402 -39.95 5.70 2.96
CA TYR A 402 -38.57 5.64 2.48
C TYR A 402 -37.93 6.99 2.16
N ARG A 403 -38.73 8.06 2.04
CA ARG A 403 -38.21 9.42 1.77
C ARG A 403 -37.74 10.15 3.02
N THR A 404 -38.07 9.63 4.21
CA THR A 404 -37.77 10.28 5.48
C THR A 404 -36.94 9.41 6.42
N MET A 405 -37.00 8.08 6.26
CA MET A 405 -36.25 7.16 7.10
C MET A 405 -34.76 7.12 6.75
N THR A 406 -33.93 7.48 7.72
CA THR A 406 -32.47 7.40 7.61
C THR A 406 -31.92 6.04 8.04
N THR A 407 -30.72 5.70 7.59
CA THR A 407 -30.01 4.49 8.03
C THR A 407 -29.91 4.43 9.55
N LYS A 408 -29.57 5.56 10.19
CA LYS A 408 -29.44 5.68 11.64
C LYS A 408 -30.76 5.35 12.35
N VAL A 409 -31.87 5.91 11.87
CA VAL A 409 -33.21 5.61 12.43
C VAL A 409 -33.53 4.12 12.29
N MET A 410 -33.24 3.51 11.14
CA MET A 410 -33.47 2.07 10.95
C MET A 410 -32.58 1.18 11.84
N ASP A 411 -31.33 1.57 12.06
CA ASP A 411 -30.43 0.89 12.99
C ASP A 411 -30.89 1.01 14.46
N GLU A 412 -31.43 2.17 14.85
CA GLU A 412 -31.98 2.41 16.20
C GLU A 412 -33.30 1.68 16.44
N LEU A 413 -34.19 1.64 15.43
CA LEU A 413 -35.44 0.88 15.50
C LEU A 413 -35.19 -0.63 15.58
N ASP A 414 -34.09 -1.12 15.00
CA ASP A 414 -33.69 -2.53 14.93
C ASP A 414 -34.87 -3.48 14.65
N PRO A 415 -35.63 -3.30 13.54
CA PRO A 415 -36.76 -4.17 13.24
C PRO A 415 -36.32 -5.54 12.73
N TRP A 416 -37.12 -6.56 13.06
CA TRP A 416 -36.89 -7.95 12.69
C TRP A 416 -37.96 -8.46 11.74
N PHE A 417 -37.53 -9.28 10.78
CA PHE A 417 -38.36 -9.68 9.66
C PHE A 417 -38.31 -11.17 9.36
N VAL A 418 -39.40 -11.66 8.76
CA VAL A 418 -39.48 -12.96 8.09
C VAL A 418 -39.62 -12.74 6.58
N CYS A 419 -38.86 -13.49 5.80
CA CYS A 419 -39.00 -13.50 4.35
C CYS A 419 -40.21 -14.36 3.96
N LEU A 420 -41.24 -13.73 3.39
CA LEU A 420 -42.47 -14.43 3.00
C LEU A 420 -42.26 -15.30 1.75
N LYS A 421 -41.26 -15.01 0.92
CA LYS A 421 -40.92 -15.88 -0.22
C LYS A 421 -40.35 -17.22 0.25
N CYS A 422 -39.49 -17.23 1.27
CA CYS A 422 -38.97 -18.46 1.88
C CYS A 422 -40.01 -19.24 2.69
N SER A 423 -41.04 -18.56 3.21
CA SER A 423 -42.14 -19.23 3.91
C SER A 423 -43.28 -19.66 2.97
N TYR A 424 -43.12 -19.51 1.65
CA TYR A 424 -44.16 -19.77 0.64
C TYR A 424 -45.46 -18.98 0.91
N GLY A 425 -45.32 -17.73 1.35
CA GLY A 425 -46.42 -16.82 1.68
C GLY A 425 -47.02 -17.01 3.08
N ALA A 426 -46.55 -17.97 3.85
CA ALA A 426 -47.06 -18.22 5.19
C ALA A 426 -46.60 -17.14 6.18
N LYS A 427 -47.57 -16.51 6.85
CA LYS A 427 -47.37 -15.45 7.85
C LYS A 427 -46.91 -16.01 9.20
N CYS A 428 -46.51 -15.10 10.09
CA CYS A 428 -46.11 -15.36 11.47
C CYS A 428 -47.35 -15.66 12.33
N ASP A 429 -47.70 -16.94 12.42
CA ASP A 429 -48.88 -17.47 13.13
C ASP A 429 -48.63 -17.78 14.62
N GLY A 430 -47.39 -17.60 15.11
CA GLY A 430 -47.00 -18.00 16.45
C GLY A 430 -46.97 -19.51 16.69
N GLN A 431 -47.04 -20.32 15.62
CA GLN A 431 -47.04 -21.80 15.72
C GLN A 431 -45.83 -22.44 15.05
N ARG A 432 -45.34 -21.86 13.94
CA ARG A 432 -44.28 -22.47 13.13
C ARG A 432 -42.93 -21.79 13.35
N PRO A 433 -41.82 -22.56 13.46
CA PRO A 433 -40.50 -21.99 13.48
C PRO A 433 -40.17 -21.32 12.14
N ARG A 434 -39.60 -20.12 12.20
CA ARG A 434 -39.17 -19.30 11.07
C ARG A 434 -37.77 -18.75 11.34
N LYS A 435 -37.05 -18.51 10.23
CA LYS A 435 -35.82 -17.73 10.26
C LYS A 435 -36.19 -16.26 10.37
N VAL A 436 -35.97 -15.67 11.53
CA VAL A 436 -36.10 -14.23 11.77
C VAL A 436 -34.74 -13.56 11.58
N MET A 437 -34.75 -12.37 10.99
CA MET A 437 -33.53 -11.66 10.58
C MET A 437 -33.65 -10.18 10.93
N PRO A 438 -32.59 -9.53 11.45
CA PRO A 438 -32.55 -8.08 11.56
C PRO A 438 -32.55 -7.44 10.16
N TRP A 439 -32.96 -6.18 10.07
CA TRP A 439 -33.20 -5.48 8.80
C TRP A 439 -32.01 -5.55 7.81
N ARG A 440 -30.77 -5.32 8.25
CA ARG A 440 -29.57 -5.45 7.39
C ARG A 440 -29.38 -6.88 6.87
N ASN A 441 -29.67 -7.89 7.69
CA ASN A 441 -29.60 -9.29 7.27
C ASN A 441 -30.75 -9.67 6.34
N ALA A 442 -31.91 -9.02 6.45
CA ALA A 442 -33.02 -9.21 5.51
C ALA A 442 -32.64 -8.71 4.11
N VAL A 443 -31.98 -7.55 4.00
CA VAL A 443 -31.44 -7.07 2.70
C VAL A 443 -30.37 -8.03 2.17
N GLN A 444 -29.44 -8.45 3.05
CA GLN A 444 -28.41 -9.45 2.72
C GLN A 444 -28.99 -10.74 2.16
N HIS A 445 -30.04 -11.25 2.80
CA HIS A 445 -30.78 -12.43 2.38
C HIS A 445 -31.45 -12.23 1.02
N CYS A 446 -32.08 -11.08 0.78
CA CYS A 446 -32.66 -10.74 -0.52
C CYS A 446 -31.60 -10.80 -1.64
N MET A 447 -30.43 -10.21 -1.41
CA MET A 447 -29.38 -10.14 -2.43
C MET A 447 -28.76 -11.50 -2.73
N LEU A 448 -28.55 -12.34 -1.71
CA LEU A 448 -27.86 -13.62 -1.86
C LEU A 448 -28.79 -14.78 -2.23
N VAL A 449 -29.97 -14.86 -1.60
CA VAL A 449 -30.89 -16.00 -1.75
C VAL A 449 -31.92 -15.75 -2.84
N HIS A 450 -32.25 -14.49 -3.09
CA HIS A 450 -33.26 -14.10 -4.07
C HIS A 450 -32.70 -13.22 -5.20
N TRP A 451 -31.37 -13.04 -5.27
CA TRP A 451 -30.68 -12.26 -6.31
C TRP A 451 -31.23 -10.83 -6.50
N GLY A 452 -31.78 -10.25 -5.43
CA GLY A 452 -32.41 -8.94 -5.41
C GLY A 452 -33.75 -8.85 -6.14
N ASP A 453 -34.51 -9.95 -6.13
CA ASP A 453 -35.88 -9.98 -6.66
C ASP A 453 -36.81 -9.01 -5.90
N GLY A 454 -37.40 -8.08 -6.64
CA GLY A 454 -38.33 -7.07 -6.12
C GLY A 454 -39.72 -7.61 -5.74
N ALA A 455 -40.03 -8.85 -6.08
CA ALA A 455 -41.26 -9.53 -5.67
C ALA A 455 -41.20 -10.10 -4.24
N VAL A 456 -40.03 -10.06 -3.59
CA VAL A 456 -39.88 -10.52 -2.20
C VAL A 456 -40.66 -9.59 -1.27
N THR A 457 -41.59 -10.18 -0.51
CA THR A 457 -42.34 -9.50 0.55
C THR A 457 -41.82 -9.92 1.92
N TRP A 458 -42.02 -9.02 2.88
CA TRP A 458 -41.51 -9.14 4.25
C TRP A 458 -42.65 -8.96 5.24
N GLU A 459 -42.55 -9.64 6.37
CA GLU A 459 -43.43 -9.43 7.51
C GLU A 459 -42.60 -9.05 8.73
N ARG A 460 -42.94 -7.92 9.36
CA ARG A 460 -42.35 -7.48 10.62
C ARG A 460 -42.92 -8.33 11.76
N ILE A 461 -42.05 -8.82 12.63
CA ILE A 461 -42.47 -9.58 13.82
C ILE A 461 -42.89 -8.63 14.95
N ALA A 462 -43.72 -9.12 15.87
CA ALA A 462 -44.13 -8.37 17.06
C ALA A 462 -42.92 -8.03 17.94
N GLU A 463 -43.02 -6.92 18.69
CA GLU A 463 -41.92 -6.44 19.54
C GLU A 463 -41.52 -7.46 20.61
N GLU A 464 -42.47 -8.21 21.16
CA GLU A 464 -42.19 -9.32 22.09
C GLU A 464 -41.28 -10.38 21.45
N SER A 465 -41.61 -10.80 20.22
CA SER A 465 -40.80 -11.77 19.46
C SER A 465 -39.46 -11.18 19.04
N ALA A 466 -39.40 -9.89 18.72
CA ALA A 466 -38.14 -9.20 18.43
C ALA A 466 -37.22 -9.15 19.67
N ALA A 467 -37.77 -8.87 20.85
CA ALA A 467 -37.01 -8.89 22.10
C ALA A 467 -36.44 -10.28 22.40
N GLU A 468 -37.22 -11.34 22.22
CA GLU A 468 -36.74 -12.72 22.32
C GLU A 468 -35.65 -13.02 21.29
N ALA A 469 -35.84 -12.61 20.03
CA ALA A 469 -34.85 -12.80 18.98
C ALA A 469 -33.51 -12.10 19.31
N ARG A 470 -33.55 -10.90 19.91
CA ARG A 470 -32.36 -10.17 20.36
C ARG A 470 -31.61 -10.93 21.46
N MET A 471 -32.32 -11.56 22.40
CA MET A 471 -31.72 -12.37 23.46
C MET A 471 -31.09 -13.66 22.91
N LEU A 472 -31.74 -14.30 21.93
CA LEU A 472 -31.25 -15.52 21.30
C LEU A 472 -30.11 -15.25 20.31
N SER A 473 -30.07 -14.07 19.70
CA SER A 473 -29.01 -13.67 18.80
C SER A 473 -27.75 -13.39 19.62
N THR A 474 -26.94 -14.43 19.82
CA THR A 474 -25.55 -14.21 20.22
C THR A 474 -24.95 -13.21 19.24
N THR A 475 -24.40 -12.10 19.76
CA THR A 475 -23.68 -11.11 18.96
C THR A 475 -22.41 -11.79 18.43
N ARG A 476 -22.52 -12.54 17.34
CA ARG A 476 -21.36 -12.84 16.50
C ARG A 476 -20.93 -11.51 15.89
N SER A 477 -20.12 -10.75 16.61
CA SER A 477 -19.43 -9.61 16.03
C SER A 477 -18.66 -10.12 14.82
N ILE A 478 -19.00 -9.63 13.63
CA ILE A 478 -18.36 -10.06 12.37
C ILE A 478 -16.87 -9.70 12.33
N SER A 479 -16.41 -8.84 13.25
CA SER A 479 -15.05 -8.81 13.73
C SER A 479 -15.02 -8.03 15.03
N SER A 480 -14.19 -8.40 16.00
CA SER A 480 -13.83 -7.51 17.11
C SER A 480 -12.92 -6.36 16.66
N ASP A 481 -12.39 -6.46 15.44
CA ASP A 481 -11.45 -5.52 14.85
C ASP A 481 -12.19 -4.41 14.10
N VAL A 482 -12.81 -3.52 14.86
CA VAL A 482 -13.56 -2.37 14.33
C VAL A 482 -12.91 -1.04 14.66
N TRP A 483 -11.86 -1.00 15.49
CA TRP A 483 -11.27 0.25 15.95
C TRP A 483 -10.15 0.73 15.03
N ARG A 484 -10.09 2.04 14.80
CA ARG A 484 -9.01 2.71 14.06
C ARG A 484 -8.39 3.84 14.88
N CYS A 485 -7.09 4.05 14.67
CA CYS A 485 -6.31 5.10 15.31
C CYS A 485 -6.56 6.45 14.59
N ALA A 486 -6.95 7.48 15.35
CA ALA A 486 -7.18 8.83 14.83
C ALA A 486 -5.87 9.52 14.40
N HIS A 487 -4.75 9.14 15.00
CA HIS A 487 -3.41 9.67 14.73
C HIS A 487 -2.73 9.01 13.53
N CYS A 488 -3.15 7.80 13.15
CA CYS A 488 -2.59 7.10 11.99
C CYS A 488 -3.45 7.23 10.73
N ARG A 489 -4.79 7.27 10.84
CA ARG A 489 -5.73 7.25 9.69
C ARG A 489 -5.24 8.11 8.51
N ASP A 490 -5.28 7.63 7.28
CA ASP A 490 -4.92 8.41 6.07
C ASP A 490 -3.49 8.99 6.05
N SER A 491 -2.59 8.48 6.90
CA SER A 491 -1.17 8.83 6.89
C SER A 491 -0.32 7.64 6.44
N PRO A 492 0.94 7.88 6.02
CA PRO A 492 1.91 6.80 5.77
C PRO A 492 2.22 5.93 7.00
N LYS A 493 1.91 6.42 8.20
CA LYS A 493 2.11 5.68 9.46
C LYS A 493 0.99 4.68 9.75
N GLU A 494 -0.12 4.73 9.01
CA GLU A 494 -1.16 3.70 9.07
C GLU A 494 -0.64 2.40 8.49
N ARG A 495 0.10 1.63 9.31
CA ARG A 495 0.63 0.31 8.95
C ARG A 495 -0.31 -0.80 9.36
N GLU A 496 -1.11 -0.55 10.38
CA GLU A 496 -1.99 -1.52 10.98
C GLU A 496 -3.44 -1.10 10.70
N GLY A 497 -4.23 -2.04 10.18
CA GLY A 497 -5.63 -1.80 9.86
C GLY A 497 -6.49 -1.69 11.12
N LYS A 498 -7.72 -2.17 11.00
CA LYS A 498 -8.67 -2.21 12.12
C LYS A 498 -8.17 -3.20 13.18
N LYS A 499 -8.39 -2.89 14.46
CA LYS A 499 -7.97 -3.73 15.60
C LYS A 499 -9.07 -3.81 16.67
N THR A 500 -8.93 -4.74 17.60
CA THR A 500 -9.69 -4.72 18.86
C THR A 500 -9.39 -3.47 19.68
N GLU A 501 -10.31 -3.11 20.58
CA GLU A 501 -10.10 -1.94 21.46
C GLU A 501 -8.81 -2.09 22.29
N GLN A 502 -8.53 -3.29 22.81
CA GLN A 502 -7.35 -3.54 23.62
C GLN A 502 -6.06 -3.36 22.82
N LEU A 503 -5.98 -3.95 21.62
CA LEU A 503 -4.83 -3.79 20.75
C LEU A 503 -4.66 -2.35 20.26
N MET A 504 -5.75 -1.60 20.12
CA MET A 504 -5.70 -0.18 19.77
C MET A 504 -5.09 0.66 20.91
N LYS A 505 -5.43 0.36 22.18
CA LYS A 505 -4.80 1.02 23.33
C LYS A 505 -3.30 0.73 23.41
N THR A 506 -2.89 -0.51 23.15
CA THR A 506 -1.47 -0.87 23.06
C THR A 506 -0.78 -0.13 21.92
N HIS A 507 -1.37 -0.09 20.71
CA HIS A 507 -0.86 0.67 19.58
C HIS A 507 -0.66 2.16 19.92
N LEU A 508 -1.63 2.80 20.59
CA LEU A 508 -1.54 4.20 20.99
C LEU A 508 -0.44 4.45 22.03
N SER A 509 -0.22 3.51 22.94
CA SER A 509 0.90 3.58 23.88
C SER A 509 2.24 3.43 23.15
N ASP A 510 2.38 2.44 22.27
CA ASP A 510 3.66 2.08 21.66
C ASP A 510 4.07 2.99 20.50
N SER A 511 3.10 3.49 19.73
CA SER A 511 3.34 4.27 18.50
C SER A 511 3.12 5.78 18.66
N HIS A 512 2.44 6.20 19.74
CA HIS A 512 2.07 7.59 19.96
C HIS A 512 2.32 8.09 21.39
N ASP A 513 2.84 7.26 22.30
CA ASP A 513 3.08 7.59 23.71
C ASP A 513 1.83 8.08 24.46
N ILE A 514 0.63 7.64 24.04
CA ILE A 514 -0.64 8.05 24.65
C ILE A 514 -1.07 7.02 25.70
N VAL A 515 -0.70 7.28 26.95
CA VAL A 515 -1.15 6.51 28.12
C VAL A 515 -2.48 7.08 28.61
N GLY A 516 -3.57 6.32 28.44
CA GLY A 516 -4.93 6.76 28.81
C GLY A 516 -5.78 7.26 27.63
N ALA A 517 -5.60 6.66 26.46
CA ALA A 517 -6.34 6.99 25.24
C ALA A 517 -7.87 7.07 25.43
N GLU A 518 -8.49 8.08 24.83
CA GLU A 518 -9.92 8.35 24.92
C GLU A 518 -10.67 7.93 23.64
N ARG A 519 -11.76 7.16 23.81
CA ARG A 519 -12.69 6.81 22.72
C ARG A 519 -13.30 8.08 22.13
N GLY A 520 -13.33 8.16 20.80
CA GLY A 520 -13.87 9.30 20.05
C GLY A 520 -12.87 10.44 19.83
N ARG A 521 -11.72 10.41 20.52
CA ARG A 521 -10.64 11.39 20.40
C ARG A 521 -9.38 10.76 19.78
N ASP A 522 -8.83 9.73 20.42
CA ASP A 522 -7.58 9.08 20.00
C ASP A 522 -7.82 7.86 19.12
N TYR A 523 -8.96 7.19 19.32
CA TYR A 523 -9.42 6.08 18.51
C TYR A 523 -10.94 6.06 18.40
N PHE A 524 -11.45 5.52 17.30
CA PHE A 524 -12.89 5.51 16.98
C PHE A 524 -13.27 4.22 16.25
N GLU A 525 -14.55 3.86 16.29
CA GLU A 525 -15.08 2.76 15.48
C GLU A 525 -15.01 3.15 14.00
N ALA A 526 -14.43 2.29 13.18
CA ALA A 526 -14.22 2.49 11.77
C ALA A 526 -15.53 2.86 11.08
N VAL A 527 -15.61 4.09 10.57
CA VAL A 527 -16.80 4.64 9.92
C VAL A 527 -17.12 3.88 8.63
N ASP A 528 -16.12 3.20 8.04
CA ASP A 528 -16.23 2.33 6.87
C ASP A 528 -16.64 0.88 7.21
N CYS A 529 -16.89 0.56 8.47
CA CYS A 529 -17.44 -0.74 8.89
C CYS A 529 -18.96 -0.67 9.09
N PRO A 530 -19.70 -1.72 8.70
CA PRO A 530 -21.07 -1.85 9.16
C PRO A 530 -21.11 -2.05 10.68
N PRO A 531 -22.20 -1.62 11.35
CA PRO A 531 -22.38 -1.88 12.77
C PRO A 531 -22.36 -3.39 13.05
N PRO A 532 -21.99 -3.81 14.28
CA PRO A 532 -21.97 -5.23 14.66
C PRO A 532 -23.31 -5.90 14.34
N ARG A 533 -23.29 -6.90 13.45
CA ARG A 533 -24.52 -7.57 13.00
C ARG A 533 -24.96 -8.62 14.00
N LYS A 534 -26.25 -8.60 14.36
CA LYS A 534 -26.89 -9.69 15.10
C LYS A 534 -27.09 -10.90 14.19
N ALA A 535 -26.90 -12.10 14.73
CA ALA A 535 -27.14 -13.33 13.98
C ALA A 535 -28.65 -13.50 13.69
N SER A 536 -28.97 -14.11 12.55
CA SER A 536 -30.35 -14.55 12.29
C SER A 536 -30.69 -15.71 13.22
N VAL A 537 -31.94 -15.78 13.70
CA VAL A 537 -32.38 -16.78 14.67
C VAL A 537 -33.49 -17.65 14.09
N GLN A 538 -33.56 -18.91 14.49
CA GLN A 538 -34.72 -19.77 14.26
C GLN A 538 -35.59 -19.73 15.51
N MET A 539 -36.81 -19.23 15.39
CA MET A 539 -37.77 -19.15 16.50
C MET A 539 -39.20 -19.17 15.98
N THR A 540 -40.21 -19.16 16.85
CA THR A 540 -41.63 -19.11 16.47
C THR A 540 -42.19 -17.69 16.68
N PRO A 541 -42.14 -16.80 15.66
CA PRO A 541 -42.54 -15.41 15.83
C PRO A 541 -44.07 -15.23 15.72
N LYS A 542 -44.57 -14.20 16.41
CA LYS A 542 -45.89 -13.62 16.15
C LYS A 542 -45.75 -12.42 15.20
N ALA A 543 -46.74 -12.19 14.34
CA ALA A 543 -46.79 -11.00 13.49
C ALA A 543 -46.98 -9.73 14.35
N ALA A 544 -46.40 -8.61 13.93
CA ALA A 544 -46.72 -7.32 14.52
C ALA A 544 -48.21 -6.99 14.29
N GLU A 545 -48.88 -6.46 15.31
CA GLU A 545 -50.24 -5.96 15.15
C GLU A 545 -50.23 -4.82 14.13
N ALA A 546 -51.23 -4.81 13.23
CA ALA A 546 -51.40 -3.71 12.31
C ALA A 546 -51.86 -2.50 13.13
N GLU A 547 -51.01 -1.48 13.25
CA GLU A 547 -51.46 -0.17 13.74
C GLU A 547 -52.53 0.33 12.76
N GLY A 548 -53.77 0.41 13.25
CA GLY A 548 -54.98 0.70 12.47
C GLY A 548 -55.17 2.17 12.16
#